data_AF-A0A443RVY0-F1
#
_entry.id   AF-A0A443RVY0-F1
#
_cell.length_a   1.000
_cell.length_b   1.000
_cell.length_c   1.000
_cell.angle_alpha   90.00
_cell.angle_beta   90.00
_cell.angle_gamma   90.00
#
_symmetry.space_group_name_H-M   'P 1'
#
loop_
_entity.id
_entity.type
_entity.pdbx_description
1 polymer ?
#
loop_
_entity_poly.entity_id
_entity_poly.type
_entity_poly.pdbx_seq_one_letter_code
_entity_poly.pdbx_strand_id
1 'polypeptide(L)' 'MVEFEREQYSKAVEILEPIRYKIVEMGGSNAQRDLFNQLLIVASIKSPVDCHRKLAHALLNERSEFKESGIANRLLTKIA' A
#
# COMPACT_ATOMS: atom_id res chain seq x y z
N MET A 1 -10.86 -2.20 -5.88
CA MET A 1 -10.79 -3.16 -4.75
C MET A 1 -11.96 -2.82 -3.85
N VAL A 2 -12.94 -3.71 -3.72
CA VAL A 2 -14.28 -3.37 -3.21
C VAL A 2 -14.24 -2.72 -1.83
N GLU A 3 -13.43 -3.24 -0.91
CA GLU A 3 -13.33 -2.69 0.45
C GLU A 3 -12.65 -1.31 0.46
N PHE A 4 -11.66 -1.08 -0.39
CA PHE A 4 -11.04 0.23 -0.57
C PHE A 4 -12.03 1.27 -1.11
N GLU A 5 -12.84 0.89 -2.11
CA GLU A 5 -13.88 1.75 -2.70
C GLU A 5 -15.01 2.07 -1.71
N ARG A 6 -15.27 1.16 -0.77
CA ARG A 6 -16.23 1.34 0.34
C ARG A 6 -15.62 2.02 1.57
N GLU A 7 -14.41 2.55 1.45
CA GLU A 7 -13.66 3.18 2.54
C GLU A 7 -13.39 2.27 3.76
N GLN A 8 -13.50 0.95 3.57
CA GLN A 8 -13.17 -0.07 4.55
C GLN A 8 -11.66 -0.34 4.53
N TYR A 9 -10.87 0.68 4.85
CA TYR A 9 -9.41 0.67 4.67
C TYR A 9 -8.71 -0.39 5.53
N SER A 10 -9.16 -0.64 6.77
CA SER A 10 -8.60 -1.72 7.61
C SER A 10 -8.72 -3.08 6.91
N LYS A 11 -9.92 -3.38 6.42
CA LYS A 11 -10.20 -4.64 5.72
C LYS A 11 -9.46 -4.75 4.39
N ALA A 12 -9.29 -3.63 3.68
CA ALA A 12 -8.44 -3.61 2.49
C ALA A 12 -6.98 -3.97 2.81
N VAL A 13 -6.42 -3.47 3.92
CA VAL A 13 -5.07 -3.85 4.39
C VAL A 13 -5.00 -5.33 4.74
N GLU A 14 -5.96 -5.84 5.52
CA GLU A 14 -6.03 -7.25 5.92
C GLU A 14 -6.10 -8.22 4.73
N ILE A 15 -6.67 -7.80 3.60
CA ILE A 15 -6.71 -8.59 2.36
C ILE A 15 -5.41 -8.49 1.58
N LEU A 16 -4.84 -7.28 1.46
CA LEU A 16 -3.72 -7.00 0.56
C LEU A 16 -2.36 -7.41 1.15
N GLU A 17 -2.16 -7.20 2.45
CA GLU A 17 -0.89 -7.45 3.12
C GLU A 17 -0.44 -8.92 2.99
N PRO A 18 -1.29 -9.94 3.26
CA PRO A 18 -0.87 -11.33 3.23
C PRO A 18 -0.51 -11.85 1.83
N ILE A 19 -0.98 -11.18 0.78
CA ILE A 19 -0.75 -11.57 -0.62
C ILE A 19 0.33 -10.71 -1.31
N ARG A 20 0.85 -9.67 -0.65
CA ARG A 20 1.73 -8.66 -1.26
C ARG A 20 2.88 -9.27 -2.05
N TYR A 21 3.56 -10.26 -1.48
CA TYR A 21 4.69 -10.94 -2.13
C TYR A 21 4.27 -12.05 -3.11
N LYS A 22 3.08 -12.61 -2.93
CA LYS A 22 2.51 -13.66 -3.80
C LYS A 22 1.94 -13.10 -5.10
N ILE A 23 1.70 -11.79 -5.18
CA ILE A 23 1.19 -11.13 -6.39
C ILE A 23 2.10 -11.37 -7.61
N VAL A 24 3.41 -11.54 -7.42
CA VAL A 24 4.34 -11.90 -8.51
C VAL A 24 4.00 -13.28 -9.11
N GLU A 25 3.60 -14.23 -8.28
CA GLU A 25 3.24 -15.60 -8.69
C GLU A 25 1.91 -15.65 -9.44
N MET A 26 1.01 -14.69 -9.18
CA MET A 26 -0.29 -14.57 -9.86
C MET A 26 -0.17 -14.02 -11.28
N GLY A 27 1.03 -13.60 -11.71
CA GLY A 27 1.28 -13.01 -13.03
C GLY A 27 1.06 -11.49 -13.07
N GLY A 28 0.54 -10.99 -14.19
CA GLY A 28 0.31 -9.56 -14.42
C GLY A 28 1.57 -8.74 -14.74
N SER A 29 1.37 -7.52 -15.22
CA SER A 29 2.47 -6.61 -15.58
C SER A 29 3.06 -5.89 -14.36
N ASN A 30 4.29 -5.39 -14.47
CA ASN A 30 4.92 -4.60 -13.40
C ASN A 30 4.05 -3.40 -12.99
N ALA A 31 3.32 -2.79 -13.92
CA ALA A 31 2.41 -1.68 -13.63
C ALA A 31 1.20 -2.12 -12.78
N GLN A 32 0.64 -3.31 -13.04
CA GLN A 32 -0.45 -3.87 -12.24
C GLN A 32 0.01 -4.20 -10.83
N ARG A 33 1.20 -4.81 -10.67
CA ARG A 33 1.78 -5.11 -9.36
C ARG A 33 2.11 -3.85 -8.57
N ASP A 34 2.58 -2.80 -9.25
CA ASP A 34 2.82 -1.50 -8.61
C ASP A 34 1.52 -0.87 -8.11
N LEU A 35 0.42 -1.00 -8.85
CA LEU A 35 -0.90 -0.53 -8.43
C LEU A 35 -1.34 -1.19 -7.11
N PHE A 36 -1.16 -2.51 -6.96
CA PHE A 36 -1.48 -3.20 -5.69
C PHE A 36 -0.64 -2.69 -4.52
N ASN A 37 0.67 -2.46 -4.73
CA ASN A 37 1.53 -1.87 -3.70
C ASN A 37 1.06 -0.45 -3.31
N GLN A 38 0.72 0.39 -4.30
CA GLN A 38 0.19 1.73 -4.03
C GLN A 38 -1.15 1.67 -3.28
N LEU A 39 -2.04 0.75 -3.66
CA LEU A 39 -3.32 0.55 -3.02
C LEU A 39 -3.15 0.15 -1.54
N LEU A 40 -2.23 -0.79 -1.26
CA LEU A 40 -1.89 -1.21 0.10
C LEU A 40 -1.32 -0.04 0.93
N ILE A 41 -0.41 0.76 0.36
CA ILE A 41 0.12 1.95 1.03
C ILE A 41 -1.01 2.91 1.39
N VAL A 42 -1.85 3.30 0.43
CA VAL A 42 -2.93 4.27 0.68
C VAL A 42 -3.97 3.74 1.66
N ALA A 43 -4.30 2.44 1.59
CA ALA A 43 -5.19 1.80 2.55
C ALA A 43 -4.59 1.83 3.96
N SER A 44 -3.29 1.56 4.08
CA SER A 44 -2.56 1.58 5.35
C SER A 44 -2.52 2.99 5.97
N ILE A 45 -2.35 4.03 5.13
CA ILE A 45 -2.40 5.44 5.56
C ILE A 45 -3.79 5.83 6.09
N LYS A 46 -4.84 5.43 5.37
CA LYS A 46 -6.22 5.81 5.70
C LYS A 46 -6.89 4.92 6.76
N SER A 47 -6.27 3.80 7.10
CA SER A 47 -6.78 2.88 8.11
C SER A 47 -6.80 3.54 9.50
N PRO A 48 -7.88 3.37 10.28
CA PRO A 48 -7.93 3.87 11.66
C PRO A 48 -7.09 3.04 12.63
N VAL A 49 -6.56 1.90 12.20
CA VAL A 49 -5.78 0.97 13.04
C VAL A 49 -4.30 1.39 13.09
N ASP A 50 -3.76 1.56 14.30
CA ASP A 50 -2.39 2.03 14.52
C ASP A 50 -1.30 1.16 13.90
N CYS A 51 -1.46 -0.17 13.93
CA CYS A 51 -0.48 -1.07 13.31
C CYS A 51 -0.45 -0.92 11.79
N HIS A 52 -1.58 -0.60 11.15
CA HIS A 52 -1.64 -0.34 9.71
C HIS A 52 -0.92 0.97 9.36
N ARG A 53 -1.00 1.99 10.20
CA ARG A 53 -0.23 3.22 10.01
C ARG A 53 1.28 2.98 10.11
N LYS A 54 1.73 2.13 11.05
CA LYS A 54 3.14 1.70 11.12
C LYS A 54 3.58 0.95 9.86
N LEU A 55 2.72 0.07 9.34
CA LEU A 55 2.94 -0.61 8.06
C LEU A 55 3.08 0.40 6.91
N ALA A 56 2.27 1.45 6.86
CA ALA A 56 2.38 2.49 5.84
C ALA A 56 3.77 3.15 5.82
N HIS A 57 4.34 3.45 6.99
CA HIS A 57 5.70 3.99 7.08
C HIS A 57 6.73 3.01 6.52
N ALA A 58 6.66 1.73 6.91
CA ALA A 58 7.58 0.70 6.41
C ALA A 58 7.51 0.56 4.88
N LEU A 59 6.30 0.50 4.32
CA LEU A 59 6.08 0.37 2.88
C LEU A 59 6.57 1.59 2.08
N LEU A 60 6.44 2.80 2.63
CA LEU A 60 6.95 4.01 1.99
C LEU A 60 8.47 4.07 2.00
N ASN A 61 9.11 3.66 3.11
CA ASN A 61 10.56 3.56 3.19
C ASN A 61 11.09 2.55 2.15
N GLU A 62 10.52 1.34 2.10
CA GLU A 62 10.86 0.34 1.08
C GLU A 62 10.72 0.92 -0.35
N ARG A 63 9.62 1.64 -0.61
CA ARG A 63 9.39 2.24 -1.94
C ARG A 63 10.43 3.32 -2.28
N SER A 64 10.83 4.12 -1.30
CA SER A 64 11.82 5.19 -1.48
C SER A 64 13.22 4.66 -1.77
N GLU A 65 13.59 3.52 -1.20
CA GLU A 65 14.87 2.85 -1.44
C GLU A 65 14.95 2.23 -2.84
N PHE A 66 13.84 1.64 -3.32
CA PHE A 66 13.80 0.98 -4.63
C PHE A 66 13.54 1.95 -5.80
N LYS A 67 12.96 3.13 -5.56
CA LYS A 67 12.59 4.07 -6.61
C LYS A 67 12.43 5.49 -6.06
N GLU A 68 13.15 6.46 -6.63
CA GLU A 68 12.78 7.86 -6.50
C GLU A 68 11.40 8.08 -7.13
N SER A 69 10.37 8.10 -6.29
CA SER A 69 8.98 8.16 -6.70
C SER A 69 8.33 9.42 -6.14
N GLY A 70 8.02 10.38 -7.01
CA GLY A 70 7.28 11.58 -6.61
C GLY A 70 5.93 11.28 -5.95
N ILE A 71 5.33 10.11 -6.21
CA ILE A 71 4.12 9.64 -5.51
C ILE A 71 4.44 9.25 -4.07
N ALA A 72 5.53 8.50 -3.82
CA ALA A 72 5.93 8.11 -2.47
C ALA A 72 6.20 9.35 -1.60
N ASN A 73 6.91 10.34 -2.15
CA ASN A 73 7.18 11.61 -1.46
C ASN A 73 5.88 12.36 -1.11
N ARG A 74 4.91 12.41 -2.04
CA ARG A 74 3.59 13.01 -1.77
C ARG A 74 2.73 12.23 -0.77
N LEU A 75 2.98 10.94 -0.59
CA LEU A 75 2.28 10.12 0.38
C LEU A 75 2.92 10.22 1.77
N LEU A 76 4.25 10.35 1.84
CA LEU A 76 4.98 10.61 3.09
C LEU A 76 4.47 11.89 3.79
N THR A 77 4.21 12.96 3.02
CA THR A 77 3.65 14.21 3.57
C THR A 77 2.22 14.06 4.13
N LYS A 78 1.53 12.94 3.88
CA LYS A 78 0.18 12.69 4.40
C LYS A 78 0.17 11.88 5.70
N ILE A 79 1.31 11.34 6.12
CA ILE A 79 1.45 10.59 7.38
C ILE A 79 2.13 11.43 8.48
N ALA A 80 2.84 12.50 8.09
CA ALA A 80 3.38 13.51 9.01
C ALA A 80 2.25 14.37 9.60
#